data_AF-A0A1Q9W1K4-F1
#
_entry.id   AF-A0A1Q9W1K4-F1
#
_cell.length_a   1.000
_cell.length_b   1.000
_cell.length_c   1.000
_cell.angle_alpha   90.00
_cell.angle_beta   90.00
_cell.angle_gamma   90.00
#
_symmetry.space_group_name_H-M   'P 1'
#
loop_
_entity.id
_entity.type
_entity.pdbx_description
1 polymer ?
#
loop_
_entity_poly.entity_id
_entity_poly.type
_entity_poly.pdbx_seq_one_letter_code
_entity_poly.pdbx_strand_id
1 'polypeptide(L)'
;MDRDTWGRGDGQQSPPDYQPQNPYHRPQQAVPSAGAPEPRSGLVVTVVIAALAVLIAVGTVGLWLIGRDSSPADSAVPGASPSESLDDYLVDGQDGPAAEDFIPEDGLPPGLGYTGYLDNENAVCDGFDTWVYAGEGGGAAVVVCVSDADDTLYMRGDFTTGVARGDVATDEEVDIVDGIYTVGVDGGVVEFFGTELWFTTGDGAEPLARFDDFWYDDTVWGP
;
A
#
# COMPACT_ATOMS: atom_id res chain seq x y z
N MET A 1 -6.86 -54.12 54.21
CA MET A 1 -7.98 -53.42 53.55
C MET A 1 -7.37 -52.60 52.44
N ASP A 2 -7.12 -53.34 51.37
CA ASP A 2 -6.48 -52.94 50.14
C ASP A 2 -7.47 -52.15 49.29
N ARG A 3 -6.99 -51.02 48.74
CA ARG A 3 -7.63 -50.29 47.65
C ARG A 3 -6.55 -49.80 46.69
N ASP A 4 -6.23 -50.65 45.72
CA ASP A 4 -6.49 -50.45 44.28
C ASP A 4 -7.01 -49.03 43.93
N THR A 5 -6.59 -48.30 42.90
CA THR A 5 -5.90 -48.63 41.65
C THR A 5 -5.59 -47.27 41.01
N TRP A 6 -4.36 -47.03 40.57
CA TRP A 6 -4.02 -45.85 39.76
C TRP A 6 -4.46 -46.12 38.31
N GLY A 7 -5.56 -45.49 37.90
CA GLY A 7 -6.04 -45.50 36.52
C GLY A 7 -5.10 -44.68 35.63
N ARG A 8 -4.37 -45.40 34.78
CA ARG A 8 -3.61 -44.89 33.64
C ARG A 8 -4.61 -44.29 32.65
N GLY A 9 -4.56 -42.97 32.44
CA GLY A 9 -5.28 -42.32 31.36
C GLY A 9 -4.60 -42.65 30.04
N ASP A 10 -5.25 -43.51 29.26
CA ASP A 10 -4.83 -43.89 27.92
C ASP A 10 -4.99 -42.71 26.94
N GLY A 11 -4.11 -42.70 25.94
CA GLY A 11 -3.84 -41.59 25.05
C GLY A 11 -5.07 -41.07 24.32
N GLN A 12 -5.28 -39.77 24.46
CA GLN A 12 -6.14 -38.98 23.58
C GLN A 12 -5.34 -38.76 22.29
N GLN A 13 -5.50 -39.66 21.31
CA GLN A 13 -5.07 -39.42 19.93
C GLN A 13 -5.87 -38.23 19.40
N SER A 14 -5.16 -37.15 19.06
CA SER A 14 -5.74 -36.05 18.29
C SER A 14 -6.36 -36.62 17.00
N PRO A 15 -7.57 -36.19 16.61
CA PRO A 15 -8.14 -36.55 15.33
C PRO A 15 -7.18 -36.07 14.21
N PRO A 16 -7.04 -36.83 13.11
CA PRO A 16 -6.23 -36.41 11.98
C PRO A 16 -6.79 -35.09 11.43
N ASP A 17 -5.91 -34.11 11.28
CA ASP A 17 -6.21 -32.83 10.64
C ASP A 17 -6.82 -33.09 9.27
N TYR A 18 -8.08 -32.68 9.12
CA TYR A 18 -8.80 -32.73 7.87
C TYR A 18 -8.25 -31.59 6.99
N GLN A 19 -7.16 -31.82 6.27
CA GLN A 19 -6.76 -30.91 5.20
C GLN A 19 -7.83 -30.99 4.09
N PRO A 20 -8.52 -29.88 3.76
CA PRO A 20 -9.38 -29.86 2.59
C PRO A 20 -8.51 -30.12 1.35
N GLN A 21 -8.73 -31.28 0.71
CA GLN A 21 -8.13 -31.60 -0.57
C GLN A 21 -8.61 -30.56 -1.58
N ASN A 22 -7.69 -29.69 -1.97
CA ASN A 22 -7.91 -28.72 -3.03
C ASN A 22 -8.22 -29.48 -4.35
N PRO A 23 -9.42 -29.35 -4.95
CA PRO A 23 -9.83 -30.14 -6.12
C PRO A 23 -9.06 -29.82 -7.42
N TYR A 24 -8.13 -28.86 -7.39
CA TYR A 24 -7.46 -28.33 -8.58
C TYR A 24 -6.05 -28.89 -8.84
N HIS A 25 -5.69 -30.06 -8.29
CA HIS A 25 -4.48 -30.76 -8.75
C HIS A 25 -4.71 -31.42 -10.12
N ARG A 26 -4.50 -30.63 -11.18
CA ARG A 26 -4.36 -31.14 -12.54
C ARG A 26 -2.96 -31.77 -12.68
N PRO A 27 -2.82 -33.02 -13.16
CA PRO A 27 -1.51 -33.57 -13.45
C PRO A 27 -0.86 -32.74 -14.57
N GLN A 28 0.26 -32.09 -14.26
CA GLN A 28 1.09 -31.43 -15.26
C GLN A 28 1.67 -32.51 -16.18
N GLN A 29 1.09 -32.63 -17.36
CA GLN A 29 1.60 -33.45 -18.43
C GLN A 29 2.85 -32.76 -18.97
N ALA A 30 4.02 -33.33 -18.71
CA ALA A 30 5.30 -32.81 -19.20
C ALA A 30 5.27 -32.75 -20.73
N VAL A 31 5.12 -31.54 -21.27
CA VAL A 31 5.25 -31.27 -22.70
C VAL A 31 6.75 -31.32 -23.03
N PRO A 32 7.19 -32.05 -24.08
CA PRO A 32 8.58 -32.00 -24.51
C PRO A 32 8.91 -30.58 -24.95
N SER A 33 9.79 -29.92 -24.20
CA SER A 33 10.32 -28.59 -24.53
C SER A 33 11.16 -28.71 -25.80
N ALA A 34 10.55 -28.41 -26.94
CA ALA A 34 11.27 -28.05 -28.15
C ALA A 34 11.84 -26.65 -27.93
N GLY A 35 13.18 -26.54 -27.95
CA GLY A 35 13.91 -25.31 -27.61
C GLY A 35 13.30 -24.05 -28.22
N ALA A 36 12.77 -23.20 -27.35
CA ALA A 36 12.39 -21.84 -27.68
C ALA A 36 13.67 -20.98 -27.74
N PRO A 37 13.83 -20.13 -28.76
CA PRO A 37 14.94 -19.19 -28.81
C PRO A 37 14.85 -18.21 -27.63
N GLU A 38 15.96 -18.03 -26.92
CA GLU A 38 16.08 -17.09 -25.79
C GLU A 38 15.57 -15.69 -26.18
N PRO A 39 14.62 -15.11 -25.43
CA PRO A 39 14.24 -13.72 -25.62
C PRO A 39 15.36 -12.83 -25.08
N ARG A 40 16.00 -12.08 -25.98
CA ARG A 40 16.95 -10.99 -25.65
C ARG A 40 16.24 -9.77 -25.03
N SER A 41 15.27 -9.98 -24.14
CA SER A 41 14.50 -8.91 -23.49
C SER A 41 15.27 -8.19 -22.38
N GLY A 42 16.31 -8.79 -21.81
CA GLY A 42 17.12 -8.14 -20.77
C GLY A 42 17.99 -6.97 -21.25
N LEU A 43 18.23 -6.86 -22.56
CA LEU A 43 19.09 -5.81 -23.12
C LEU A 43 18.30 -4.53 -23.45
N VAL A 44 17.00 -4.63 -23.71
CA VAL A 44 16.18 -3.45 -24.01
C VAL A 44 15.88 -2.67 -22.72
N VAL A 45 15.54 -3.36 -21.64
CA VAL A 45 15.23 -2.73 -20.34
C VAL A 45 16.46 -1.99 -19.77
N THR A 46 17.64 -2.60 -19.85
CA THR A 46 18.89 -1.98 -19.37
C THR A 46 19.29 -0.74 -20.18
N VAL A 47 19.04 -0.71 -21.49
CA VAL A 47 19.29 0.48 -22.33
C VAL A 47 18.33 1.62 -22.00
N VAL A 48 17.06 1.32 -21.70
CA VAL A 48 16.06 2.33 -21.32
C VAL A 48 16.41 2.96 -19.97
N ILE A 49 16.74 2.16 -18.96
CA ILE A 49 17.14 2.66 -17.63
C ILE A 49 18.42 3.51 -17.73
N ALA A 50 19.42 3.05 -18.48
CA ALA A 50 20.66 3.81 -18.66
C ALA A 50 20.44 5.14 -19.41
N ALA A 51 19.53 5.16 -20.40
CA ALA A 51 19.17 6.40 -21.10
C ALA A 51 18.41 7.38 -20.20
N LEU A 52 17.51 6.88 -19.34
CA LEU A 52 16.75 7.69 -18.39
C LEU A 52 17.68 8.34 -17.35
N ALA A 53 18.60 7.56 -16.78
CA ALA A 53 19.59 8.06 -15.81
C ALA A 53 20.47 9.17 -16.39
N VAL A 54 20.88 9.05 -17.67
CA VAL A 54 21.66 10.10 -18.35
C VAL A 54 20.81 11.37 -18.57
N LEU A 55 19.53 11.24 -18.92
CA LEU A 55 18.64 12.39 -19.09
C LEU A 55 18.40 13.14 -17.77
N ILE A 56 18.23 12.42 -16.65
CA ILE A 56 18.09 13.00 -15.31
C ILE A 56 19.37 13.73 -14.88
N ALA A 57 20.54 13.12 -15.11
CA ALA A 57 21.83 13.75 -14.81
C ALA A 57 22.09 15.03 -15.64
N VAL A 58 21.66 15.08 -16.90
CA VAL A 58 21.77 16.28 -17.73
C VAL A 58 20.74 17.35 -17.33
N GLY A 59 19.53 16.94 -16.93
CA GLY A 59 18.46 17.84 -16.48
C GLY A 59 18.80 18.58 -15.18
N THR A 60 19.35 17.87 -14.19
CA THR A 60 19.71 18.44 -12.87
C THR A 60 20.85 19.47 -12.96
N VAL A 61 21.84 19.26 -13.82
CA VAL A 61 22.92 20.24 -14.08
C VAL A 61 22.39 21.49 -14.81
N GLY A 62 21.40 21.33 -15.70
CA GLY A 62 20.76 22.44 -16.40
C GLY A 62 19.92 23.33 -15.47
N LEU A 63 19.17 22.73 -14.55
CA LEU A 63 18.32 23.45 -13.60
C LEU A 63 19.14 24.27 -12.58
N TRP A 64 20.28 23.73 -12.13
CA TRP A 64 21.15 24.39 -11.15
C TRP A 64 21.90 25.61 -11.71
N LEU A 65 22.10 25.68 -13.03
CA LEU A 65 22.73 26.84 -13.67
C LEU A 65 21.78 28.03 -13.87
N ILE A 66 20.46 27.84 -13.80
CA ILE A 66 19.46 28.90 -14.03
C ILE A 66 19.01 29.56 -12.71
N GLY A 67 19.15 28.89 -11.56
CA GLY A 67 18.72 29.39 -10.25
C GLY A 67 19.71 30.28 -9.48
N ARG A 68 20.88 30.63 -10.05
CA ARG A 68 21.95 31.31 -9.30
C ARG A 68 21.80 32.82 -9.11
N ASP A 69 20.86 33.46 -9.79
CA ASP A 69 20.65 34.92 -9.71
C ASP A 69 19.26 35.25 -9.16
N SER A 70 19.03 35.06 -7.86
CA SER A 70 17.89 35.65 -7.16
C SER A 70 18.19 35.77 -5.67
N SER A 71 18.72 36.93 -5.26
CA SER A 71 18.65 37.41 -3.89
C SER A 71 17.41 38.29 -3.72
N PRO A 72 16.43 37.92 -2.88
CA PRO A 72 15.50 38.88 -2.30
C PRO A 72 15.93 39.25 -0.88
N ALA A 73 15.93 40.56 -0.66
CA ALA A 73 16.32 41.25 0.56
C ALA A 73 15.33 41.03 1.71
N ASP A 74 15.86 41.19 2.93
CA ASP A 74 15.17 41.35 4.20
C ASP A 74 13.83 42.08 4.11
N SER A 75 12.80 41.52 4.73
CA SER A 75 11.64 42.26 5.21
C SER A 75 11.26 41.71 6.57
N ALA A 76 11.82 42.32 7.61
CA ALA A 76 11.36 42.19 8.98
C ALA A 76 9.99 42.85 9.12
N VAL A 77 9.00 42.10 9.61
CA VAL A 77 7.75 42.66 10.16
C VAL A 77 7.57 42.10 11.58
N PRO A 78 7.56 42.94 12.62
CA PRO A 78 7.17 42.54 13.96
C PRO A 78 5.67 42.76 14.16
N GLY A 79 4.97 41.83 14.82
CA GLY A 79 3.73 42.21 15.51
C GLY A 79 2.67 41.13 15.71
N ALA A 80 2.45 40.86 17.00
CA ALA A 80 1.19 40.53 17.66
C ALA A 80 0.69 39.07 17.63
N SER A 81 0.90 38.43 18.78
CA SER A 81 0.12 37.29 19.29
C SER A 81 -1.35 37.68 19.53
N PRO A 82 -2.33 36.89 19.06
CA PRO A 82 -3.66 36.87 19.65
C PRO A 82 -3.65 35.93 20.87
N SER A 83 -4.12 36.44 22.00
CA SER A 83 -4.49 35.63 23.16
C SER A 83 -5.83 34.98 22.86
N GLU A 84 -5.86 33.65 22.75
CA GLU A 84 -7.11 32.92 22.62
C GLU A 84 -7.78 32.82 23.99
N SER A 85 -8.96 33.43 24.11
CA SER A 85 -9.86 33.31 25.23
C SER A 85 -10.50 31.92 25.21
N LEU A 86 -10.18 31.14 26.24
CA LEU A 86 -10.71 29.82 26.52
C LEU A 86 -12.08 29.97 27.20
N ASP A 87 -13.11 30.28 26.42
CA ASP A 87 -14.51 30.32 26.88
C ASP A 87 -15.17 28.95 26.66
N ASP A 88 -15.16 28.16 27.72
CA ASP A 88 -16.34 27.55 28.34
C ASP A 88 -17.55 27.25 27.41
N TYR A 89 -17.60 26.04 26.87
CA TYR A 89 -18.84 25.40 26.38
C TYR A 89 -18.93 23.98 26.93
N LEU A 90 -19.15 23.85 28.24
CA LEU A 90 -19.80 22.67 28.82
C LEU A 90 -21.31 22.73 28.51
N VAL A 91 -21.73 22.16 27.38
CA VAL A 91 -23.14 21.84 27.11
C VAL A 91 -23.37 20.37 27.47
N ASP A 92 -24.04 20.22 28.60
CA ASP A 92 -24.58 18.97 29.14
C ASP A 92 -25.87 18.61 28.38
N GLY A 93 -25.99 17.36 27.96
CA GLY A 93 -27.26 16.73 27.56
C GLY A 93 -27.81 17.08 26.17
N GLN A 94 -27.44 16.31 25.16
CA GLN A 94 -28.29 16.15 23.98
C GLN A 94 -28.29 14.69 23.52
N ASP A 95 -29.45 14.05 23.70
CA ASP A 95 -29.82 12.77 23.11
C ASP A 95 -29.33 12.73 21.66
N GLY A 96 -28.37 11.84 21.40
CA GLY A 96 -27.69 11.76 20.12
C GLY A 96 -28.71 11.54 19.02
N PRO A 97 -28.71 12.36 17.95
CA PRO A 97 -29.48 12.01 16.77
C PRO A 97 -28.99 10.65 16.30
N ALA A 98 -29.95 9.78 15.93
CA ALA A 98 -29.66 8.54 15.26
C ALA A 98 -28.68 8.83 14.11
N ALA A 99 -27.73 7.92 13.87
CA ALA A 99 -26.84 7.95 12.72
C ALA A 99 -27.70 8.04 11.44
N GLU A 100 -27.96 9.24 10.98
CA GLU A 100 -28.70 9.56 9.77
C GLU A 100 -27.76 10.28 8.82
N ASP A 101 -27.88 9.87 7.55
CA ASP A 101 -27.23 10.38 6.35
C ASP A 101 -25.74 10.07 6.17
N PHE A 102 -25.49 8.83 5.73
CA PHE A 102 -24.47 8.57 4.71
C PHE A 102 -24.82 9.45 3.50
N ILE A 103 -24.21 10.63 3.43
CA ILE A 103 -24.17 11.42 2.21
C ILE A 103 -23.59 10.47 1.14
N PRO A 104 -24.26 10.28 -0.01
CA PRO A 104 -23.68 9.49 -1.10
C PRO A 104 -22.29 10.05 -1.36
N GLU A 105 -21.32 9.15 -1.41
CA GLU A 105 -19.90 9.42 -1.66
C GLU A 105 -19.76 10.01 -3.07
N ASP A 106 -20.18 11.26 -3.22
CA ASP A 106 -20.28 11.97 -4.50
C ASP A 106 -18.86 12.18 -5.03
N GLY A 107 -18.40 11.19 -5.81
CA GLY A 107 -17.09 11.19 -6.45
C GLY A 107 -16.25 9.94 -6.20
N LEU A 108 -16.58 9.11 -5.20
CA LEU A 108 -15.82 7.89 -4.94
C LEU A 108 -16.30 6.72 -5.84
N PRO A 109 -15.37 5.85 -6.26
CA PRO A 109 -15.70 4.63 -7.00
C PRO A 109 -16.58 3.68 -6.17
N PRO A 110 -17.44 2.86 -6.82
CA PRO A 110 -18.24 1.86 -6.11
C PRO A 110 -17.35 0.91 -5.28
N GLY A 111 -17.68 0.74 -4.00
CA GLY A 111 -16.96 -0.16 -3.09
C GLY A 111 -15.74 0.45 -2.40
N LEU A 112 -15.36 1.69 -2.76
CA LEU A 112 -14.28 2.44 -2.14
C LEU A 112 -14.85 3.58 -1.30
N GLY A 113 -14.57 3.59 0.00
CA GLY A 113 -14.87 4.69 0.91
C GLY A 113 -13.64 5.54 1.23
N TYR A 114 -13.80 6.54 2.09
CA TYR A 114 -12.73 7.49 2.47
C TYR A 114 -11.49 6.85 3.09
N THR A 115 -11.63 5.66 3.69
CA THR A 115 -10.54 4.94 4.32
C THR A 115 -10.09 3.72 3.50
N GLY A 116 -10.68 3.43 2.33
CA GLY A 116 -10.31 2.29 1.48
C GLY A 116 -11.51 1.40 1.14
N TYR A 117 -11.28 0.11 0.90
CA TYR A 117 -12.33 -0.80 0.39
C TYR A 117 -13.33 -1.21 1.48
N LEU A 118 -14.62 -0.94 1.25
CA LEU A 118 -15.69 -1.21 2.22
C LEU A 118 -15.86 -2.70 2.56
N ASP A 119 -15.58 -3.57 1.58
CA ASP A 119 -15.75 -5.02 1.69
C ASP A 119 -14.44 -5.78 1.94
N ASN A 120 -13.31 -5.08 2.15
CA ASN A 120 -12.00 -5.71 2.37
C ASN A 120 -11.21 -5.06 3.51
N GLU A 121 -11.34 -5.60 4.74
CA GLU A 121 -10.65 -5.10 5.93
C GLU A 121 -9.11 -5.05 5.84
N ASN A 122 -8.51 -5.83 4.94
CA ASN A 122 -7.07 -5.85 4.73
C ASN A 122 -6.58 -4.74 3.80
N ALA A 123 -7.50 -4.06 3.09
CA ALA A 123 -7.23 -2.92 2.21
C ALA A 123 -8.03 -1.67 2.66
N VAL A 124 -8.00 -1.38 3.96
CA VAL A 124 -8.56 -0.16 4.60
C VAL A 124 -7.47 0.47 5.47
N CYS A 125 -7.33 1.78 5.44
CA CYS A 125 -6.46 2.57 6.34
C CYS A 125 -6.84 2.41 7.81
N ASP A 126 -5.90 2.68 8.70
CA ASP A 126 -6.07 2.59 10.15
C ASP A 126 -6.76 3.84 10.71
N GLY A 127 -7.75 3.64 11.59
CA GLY A 127 -8.38 4.74 12.32
C GLY A 127 -9.05 5.78 11.42
N PHE A 128 -8.52 7.01 11.45
CA PHE A 128 -9.00 8.16 10.67
C PHE A 128 -8.12 8.47 9.46
N ASP A 129 -7.09 7.66 9.21
CA ASP A 129 -6.18 7.83 8.08
C ASP A 129 -6.92 7.75 6.75
N THR A 130 -6.39 8.43 5.74
CA THR A 130 -6.99 8.53 4.42
C THR A 130 -6.10 7.86 3.38
N TRP A 131 -6.70 7.29 2.33
CA TRP A 131 -5.92 6.70 1.25
C TRP A 131 -5.54 7.77 0.23
N VAL A 132 -4.33 7.64 -0.35
CA VAL A 132 -3.83 8.45 -1.48
C VAL A 132 -3.80 7.66 -2.77
N TYR A 133 -3.77 6.32 -2.66
CA TYR A 133 -3.91 5.40 -3.78
C TYR A 133 -4.74 4.18 -3.37
N ALA A 134 -5.59 3.71 -4.28
CA ALA A 134 -6.33 2.45 -4.16
C ALA A 134 -6.28 1.68 -5.48
N GLY A 135 -6.03 0.38 -5.44
CA GLY A 135 -6.00 -0.50 -6.62
C GLY A 135 -6.64 -1.86 -6.37
N GLU A 136 -7.45 -2.32 -7.31
CA GLU A 136 -8.10 -3.63 -7.28
C GLU A 136 -7.99 -4.34 -8.64
N GLY A 137 -7.76 -5.65 -8.62
CA GLY A 137 -7.68 -6.47 -9.82
C GLY A 137 -6.91 -7.76 -9.59
N GLY A 138 -7.13 -8.75 -10.46
CA GLY A 138 -6.42 -10.02 -10.39
C GLY A 138 -6.60 -10.81 -9.07
N GLY A 139 -7.63 -10.49 -8.28
CA GLY A 139 -7.84 -11.08 -6.95
C GLY A 139 -6.98 -10.44 -5.85
N ALA A 140 -6.47 -9.24 -6.07
CA ALA A 140 -5.78 -8.43 -5.08
C ALA A 140 -6.48 -7.07 -4.91
N ALA A 141 -6.39 -6.50 -3.71
CA ALA A 141 -6.84 -5.15 -3.38
C ALA A 141 -5.79 -4.49 -2.49
N VAL A 142 -5.49 -3.22 -2.74
CA VAL A 142 -4.44 -2.49 -2.01
C VAL A 142 -4.82 -1.04 -1.81
N VAL A 143 -4.40 -0.48 -0.68
CA VAL A 143 -4.45 0.96 -0.41
C VAL A 143 -3.09 1.43 0.08
N VAL A 144 -2.70 2.62 -0.35
CA VAL A 144 -1.62 3.40 0.26
C VAL A 144 -2.29 4.53 1.03
N CYS A 145 -1.97 4.64 2.31
CA CYS A 145 -2.60 5.53 3.27
C CYS A 145 -1.60 6.58 3.73
N VAL A 146 -2.10 7.79 3.99
CA VAL A 146 -1.41 8.82 4.76
C VAL A 146 -1.89 8.77 6.20
N SER A 147 -0.94 8.68 7.13
CA SER A 147 -1.19 8.74 8.57
C SER A 147 -1.54 10.17 8.97
N ASP A 148 -2.70 10.35 9.59
CA ASP A 148 -3.17 11.66 10.07
C ASP A 148 -2.35 12.17 11.28
N ALA A 149 -1.54 11.28 11.88
CA ALA A 149 -0.74 11.60 13.07
C ALA A 149 0.62 12.21 12.75
N ASP A 150 1.23 11.84 11.62
CA ASP A 150 2.62 12.17 11.28
C ASP A 150 2.89 12.34 9.77
N ASP A 151 1.86 12.38 8.94
CA ASP A 151 1.92 12.53 7.48
C ASP A 151 2.79 11.47 6.79
N THR A 152 3.02 10.31 7.44
CA THR A 152 3.78 9.21 6.86
C THR A 152 2.90 8.33 5.97
N LEU A 153 3.51 7.74 4.95
CA LEU A 153 2.83 6.83 4.03
C LEU A 153 3.04 5.37 4.44
N TYR A 154 1.98 4.58 4.42
CA TYR A 154 2.04 3.14 4.62
C TYR A 154 1.06 2.44 3.68
N MET A 155 1.33 1.16 3.41
CA MET A 155 0.52 0.34 2.53
C MET A 155 -0.18 -0.77 3.32
N ARG A 156 -1.42 -1.06 2.93
CA ARG A 156 -2.17 -2.24 3.34
C ARG A 156 -2.73 -2.94 2.10
N GLY A 157 -2.48 -4.24 1.97
CA GLY A 157 -2.93 -5.00 0.80
C GLY A 157 -3.34 -6.42 1.13
N ASP A 158 -4.36 -6.88 0.42
CA ASP A 158 -4.86 -8.24 0.38
C ASP A 158 -4.54 -8.85 -0.98
N PHE A 159 -3.78 -9.94 -0.99
CA PHE A 159 -3.33 -10.61 -2.20
C PHE A 159 -3.76 -12.08 -2.15
N THR A 160 -3.83 -12.71 -3.32
CA THR A 160 -4.11 -14.15 -3.40
C THR A 160 -3.09 -15.02 -2.65
N THR A 161 -1.89 -14.49 -2.38
CA THR A 161 -0.81 -15.15 -1.63
C THR A 161 -0.80 -14.82 -0.14
N GLY A 162 -1.56 -13.82 0.31
CA GLY A 162 -1.61 -13.39 1.71
C GLY A 162 -1.85 -11.89 1.87
N VAL A 163 -1.71 -11.39 3.11
CA VAL A 163 -1.88 -9.98 3.46
C VAL A 163 -0.50 -9.35 3.63
N ALA A 164 -0.31 -8.14 3.13
CA ALA A 164 0.89 -7.36 3.36
C ALA A 164 0.55 -6.01 4.01
N ARG A 165 1.45 -5.58 4.90
CA ARG A 165 1.44 -4.25 5.51
C ARG A 165 2.89 -3.78 5.64
N GLY A 166 3.14 -2.50 5.42
CA GLY A 166 4.48 -1.94 5.54
C GLY A 166 4.52 -0.45 5.27
N ASP A 167 5.56 0.20 5.77
CA ASP A 167 5.81 1.62 5.53
C ASP A 167 6.28 1.82 4.09
N VAL A 168 5.80 2.89 3.45
CA VAL A 168 6.29 3.32 2.14
C VAL A 168 7.64 3.99 2.36
N ALA A 169 8.66 3.52 1.64
CA ALA A 169 9.97 4.16 1.64
C ALA A 169 9.82 5.57 1.06
N THR A 170 10.20 6.60 1.82
CA THR A 170 10.10 8.01 1.38
C THR A 170 11.38 8.48 0.68
N ASP A 171 12.16 7.58 0.10
CA ASP A 171 13.35 7.93 -0.67
C ASP A 171 13.00 8.41 -2.09
N GLU A 172 14.02 8.68 -2.91
CA GLU A 172 13.91 9.43 -4.18
C GLU A 172 13.04 8.75 -5.27
N GLU A 173 12.41 7.60 -4.99
CA GLU A 173 11.62 6.81 -5.94
C GLU A 173 10.10 6.84 -5.70
N VAL A 174 9.60 7.61 -4.73
CA VAL A 174 8.14 7.80 -4.58
C VAL A 174 7.64 8.83 -5.58
N ASP A 175 6.77 8.39 -6.49
CA ASP A 175 5.97 9.27 -7.34
C ASP A 175 4.49 8.91 -7.17
N ILE A 176 3.82 9.66 -6.32
CA ILE A 176 2.40 9.45 -5.97
C ILE A 176 1.52 9.58 -7.21
N VAL A 177 1.84 10.54 -8.09
CA VAL A 177 1.07 10.85 -9.30
C VAL A 177 1.19 9.72 -10.32
N ASP A 178 2.39 9.17 -10.47
CA ASP A 178 2.64 8.02 -11.35
C ASP A 178 2.33 6.67 -10.68
N GLY A 179 1.89 6.67 -9.41
CA GLY A 179 1.57 5.47 -8.64
C GLY A 179 2.79 4.57 -8.40
N ILE A 180 3.95 5.19 -8.19
CA ILE A 180 5.21 4.52 -7.93
C ILE A 180 5.49 4.58 -6.42
N TYR A 181 5.47 3.40 -5.80
CA TYR A 181 5.70 3.23 -4.37
C TYR A 181 6.61 2.04 -4.14
N THR A 182 7.47 2.15 -3.13
CA THR A 182 8.34 1.06 -2.68
C THR A 182 8.01 0.79 -1.22
N VAL A 183 7.62 -0.43 -0.89
CA VAL A 183 7.15 -0.80 0.45
C VAL A 183 7.96 -1.98 0.98
N GLY A 184 8.61 -1.77 2.13
CA GLY A 184 9.25 -2.87 2.84
C GLY A 184 8.22 -3.76 3.52
N VAL A 185 8.18 -5.05 3.17
CA VAL A 185 7.28 -6.03 3.79
C VAL A 185 8.06 -7.22 4.33
N ASP A 186 7.41 -8.12 5.07
CA ASP A 186 8.10 -9.32 5.56
C ASP A 186 8.58 -10.18 4.38
N GLY A 187 9.87 -10.49 4.36
CA GLY A 187 10.52 -11.31 3.33
C GLY A 187 10.96 -10.57 2.05
N GLY A 188 10.64 -9.29 1.85
CA GLY A 188 11.03 -8.58 0.63
C GLY A 188 10.53 -7.15 0.51
N VAL A 189 10.43 -6.69 -0.73
CA VAL A 189 9.95 -5.35 -1.09
C VAL A 189 8.81 -5.49 -2.07
N VAL A 190 7.73 -4.74 -1.85
CA VAL A 190 6.65 -4.58 -2.83
C VAL A 190 6.89 -3.28 -3.59
N GLU A 191 6.98 -3.37 -4.92
CA GLU A 191 7.15 -2.23 -5.81
C GLU A 191 5.90 -2.04 -6.67
N PHE A 192 5.37 -0.82 -6.66
CA PHE A 192 4.19 -0.41 -7.40
C PHE A 192 4.63 0.40 -8.62
N PHE A 193 4.06 0.09 -9.78
CA PHE A 193 4.27 0.85 -11.01
C PHE A 193 2.91 1.11 -11.67
N GLY A 194 2.14 2.04 -11.08
CA GLY A 194 0.81 2.45 -11.52
C GLY A 194 -0.24 1.33 -11.40
N THR A 195 -0.22 0.37 -12.34
CA THR A 195 -1.17 -0.76 -12.39
C THR A 195 -0.53 -2.12 -12.14
N GLU A 196 0.80 -2.19 -12.12
CA GLU A 196 1.52 -3.43 -11.91
C GLU A 196 2.18 -3.41 -10.54
N LEU A 197 2.12 -4.55 -9.86
CA LEU A 197 2.66 -4.70 -8.53
C LEU A 197 3.60 -5.89 -8.52
N TRP A 198 4.82 -5.66 -8.07
CA TRP A 198 5.93 -6.61 -8.09
C TRP A 198 6.38 -6.89 -6.67
N PHE A 199 6.79 -8.13 -6.43
CA PHE A 199 7.45 -8.52 -5.20
C PHE A 199 8.90 -8.87 -5.50
N THR A 200 9.81 -8.13 -4.88
CA THR A 200 11.26 -8.28 -5.07
C THR A 200 11.88 -8.86 -3.81
N THR A 201 12.59 -9.97 -4.00
CA THR A 201 13.40 -10.64 -2.98
C THR A 201 14.86 -10.65 -3.40
N GLY A 202 15.75 -11.16 -2.53
CA GLY A 202 17.15 -11.37 -2.90
C GLY A 202 17.36 -12.32 -4.09
N ASP A 203 16.35 -13.10 -4.46
CA ASP A 203 16.40 -14.09 -5.55
C ASP A 203 15.82 -13.54 -6.89
N GLY A 204 15.20 -12.36 -6.87
CA GLY A 204 14.64 -11.71 -8.05
C GLY A 204 13.28 -11.03 -7.80
N ALA A 205 12.71 -10.47 -8.86
CA ALA A 205 11.40 -9.83 -8.86
C ALA A 205 10.36 -10.72 -9.56
N GLU A 206 9.19 -10.87 -8.95
CA GLU A 206 8.05 -11.58 -9.51
C GLU A 206 6.78 -10.72 -9.50
N PRO A 207 5.91 -10.83 -10.52
CA PRO A 207 4.66 -10.08 -10.55
C PRO A 207 3.70 -10.63 -9.49
N LEU A 208 3.20 -9.76 -8.62
CA LEU A 208 2.27 -10.12 -7.55
C LEU A 208 0.81 -9.88 -7.96
N ALA A 209 0.54 -8.72 -8.59
CA ALA A 209 -0.80 -8.37 -9.05
C ALA A 209 -0.74 -7.43 -10.26
N ARG A 210 -1.86 -7.37 -10.98
CA ARG A 210 -2.15 -6.33 -11.96
C ARG A 210 -3.55 -5.81 -11.69
N PHE A 211 -3.65 -4.50 -11.48
CA PHE A 211 -4.91 -3.84 -11.20
C PHE A 211 -5.62 -3.50 -12.50
N ASP A 212 -6.89 -3.88 -12.54
CA ASP A 212 -7.78 -3.53 -13.63
C ASP A 212 -8.39 -2.13 -13.37
N ASP A 213 -8.60 -1.82 -12.08
CA ASP A 213 -9.14 -0.56 -11.61
C ASP A 213 -8.22 0.05 -10.53
N PHE A 214 -7.95 1.36 -10.64
CA PHE A 214 -7.09 2.09 -9.71
C PHE A 214 -7.48 3.57 -9.64
N TRP A 215 -7.22 4.19 -8.49
CA TRP A 215 -7.62 5.55 -8.16
C TRP A 215 -6.55 6.24 -7.32
N TYR A 216 -6.51 7.57 -7.45
CA TYR A 216 -5.63 8.45 -6.66
C TYR A 216 -6.47 9.55 -6.04
N ASP A 217 -6.10 9.96 -4.82
CA ASP A 217 -6.60 11.18 -4.21
C ASP A 217 -5.53 12.27 -4.33
N ASP A 218 -5.75 13.22 -5.24
CA ASP A 218 -4.87 14.36 -5.48
C ASP A 218 -5.07 15.49 -4.47
N THR A 219 -6.09 15.41 -3.61
CA THR A 219 -6.39 16.48 -2.64
C THR A 219 -5.44 16.47 -1.45
N VAL A 220 -4.85 15.32 -1.14
CA VAL A 220 -3.95 15.14 0.01
C VAL A 220 -2.64 15.93 -0.13
N TRP A 221 -2.16 16.16 -1.35
CA TRP A 221 -0.83 16.76 -1.59
C TRP A 221 -0.86 18.22 -2.08
N GLY A 222 -2.05 18.79 -2.27
CA GLY A 222 -2.23 20.17 -2.73
C GLY A 222 -1.82 20.40 -4.19
N PRO A 223 -2.26 21.53 -4.81
CA PRO A 223 -1.89 21.90 -6.18
C PRO A 223 -0.45 22.41 -6.32
#